data_AF-K9XQ33-F1
#
_entry.id   AF-K9XQ33-F1
#
_cell.length_a   1.000
_cell.length_b   1.000
_cell.length_c   1.000
_cell.angle_alpha   90.00
_cell.angle_beta   90.00
_cell.angle_gamma   90.00
#
_symmetry.space_group_name_H-M   'P 1'
#
loop_
_entity.id
_entity.type
_entity.pdbx_description
1 polymer ?
#
loop_
_entity_poly.entity_id
_entity_poly.type
_entity_poly.pdbx_seq_one_letter_code
_entity_poly.pdbx_strand_id
1 'polypeptide(L)'
;MTGEELQQILLEKWGCSYDIQLRQVKGRIFVQVMWKYLEQASFPLSEQAYLEHLEAVASYLNAWGGVEQVKTFINHTRDRPRLGKAVSIPLDLGERASEWILGDL
;
A
#
# COMPACT_ATOMS: atom_id res chain seq x y z
N MET A 1 -8.50 -8.71 -2.49
CA MET A 1 -7.75 -8.41 -1.27
C MET A 1 -8.54 -7.41 -0.45
N THR A 2 -8.77 -7.65 0.83
CA THR A 2 -9.39 -6.68 1.76
C THR A 2 -8.32 -5.86 2.49
N GLY A 3 -8.73 -4.82 3.21
CA GLY A 3 -7.88 -4.03 4.09
C GLY A 3 -7.28 -4.86 5.24
N GLU A 4 -8.06 -5.80 5.80
CA GLU A 4 -7.57 -6.74 6.82
C GLU A 4 -6.49 -7.68 6.26
N GLU A 5 -6.67 -8.23 5.06
CA GLU A 5 -5.65 -9.05 4.41
C GLU A 5 -4.38 -8.24 4.13
N LEU A 6 -4.54 -6.97 3.73
CA LEU A 6 -3.41 -6.05 3.53
C LEU A 6 -2.67 -5.76 4.83
N GLN A 7 -3.39 -5.53 5.94
CA GLN A 7 -2.79 -5.38 7.27
C GLN A 7 -2.00 -6.63 7.66
N GLN A 8 -2.58 -7.82 7.47
CA GLN A 8 -1.91 -9.08 7.81
C GLN A 8 -0.61 -9.25 7.03
N ILE A 9 -0.59 -8.95 5.73
CA ILE A 9 0.63 -9.00 4.91
C ILE A 9 1.75 -8.10 5.49
N LEU A 10 1.40 -6.90 5.95
CA LEU A 10 2.36 -5.98 6.57
C LEU A 10 2.87 -6.50 7.91
N LEU A 11 1.96 -6.98 8.75
CA LEU A 11 2.26 -7.54 10.06
C LEU A 11 3.15 -8.78 9.95
N GLU A 12 2.82 -9.72 9.08
CA GLU A 12 3.62 -10.93 8.85
C GLU A 12 5.02 -10.59 8.32
N LYS A 13 5.13 -9.60 7.42
CA LYS A 13 6.42 -9.25 6.83
C LYS A 13 7.35 -8.51 7.79
N TRP A 14 6.82 -7.53 8.51
CA TRP A 14 7.64 -6.56 9.24
C TRP A 14 7.27 -6.40 10.72
N GLY A 15 6.25 -7.10 11.22
CA GLY A 15 5.83 -7.08 12.62
C GLY A 15 5.10 -5.82 13.05
N CYS A 16 4.70 -4.95 12.11
CA CYS A 16 3.97 -3.71 12.42
C CYS A 16 2.89 -3.41 11.38
N SER A 17 1.82 -2.76 11.82
CA SER A 17 0.70 -2.30 10.99
C SER A 17 1.07 -0.98 10.30
N TYR A 18 1.99 -1.03 9.32
CA TYR A 18 2.47 0.17 8.61
C TYR A 18 1.35 0.88 7.83
N ASP A 19 1.44 2.21 7.77
CA ASP A 19 0.65 2.98 6.82
C ASP A 19 1.09 2.68 5.37
N ILE A 20 0.14 2.78 4.45
CA ILE A 20 0.36 2.61 3.01
C ILE A 20 -0.20 3.82 2.27
N GLN A 21 0.54 4.32 1.29
CA GLN A 21 0.08 5.39 0.41
C GLN A 21 0.17 4.99 -1.05
N LEU A 22 -0.81 5.42 -1.83
CA LEU A 22 -0.77 5.34 -3.30
C LEU A 22 -0.26 6.67 -3.83
N ARG A 23 0.80 6.63 -4.65
CA ARG A 23 1.48 7.83 -5.13
C ARG A 23 1.70 7.74 -6.63
N GLN A 24 1.18 8.71 -7.38
CA GLN A 24 1.48 8.83 -8.81
C GLN A 24 2.71 9.73 -9.01
N VAL A 25 3.67 9.25 -9.81
CA VAL A 25 4.88 9.98 -10.19
C VAL A 25 5.16 9.75 -11.67
N LYS A 26 5.12 10.83 -12.47
CA LYS A 26 5.38 10.79 -13.92
C LYS A 26 4.58 9.70 -14.66
N GLY A 27 3.29 9.60 -14.35
CA GLY A 27 2.37 8.62 -14.97
C GLY A 27 2.49 7.18 -14.44
N ARG A 28 3.35 6.92 -13.44
CA ARG A 28 3.47 5.61 -12.80
C ARG A 28 2.88 5.64 -11.40
N ILE A 29 2.16 4.59 -11.02
CA ILE A 29 1.60 4.44 -9.68
C ILE A 29 2.60 3.65 -8.83
N PHE A 30 2.77 4.09 -7.59
CA PHE A 30 3.59 3.43 -6.58
C PHE A 30 2.75 3.15 -5.34
N VAL A 31 2.87 1.95 -4.80
CA VAL A 31 2.43 1.62 -3.44
C VAL A 31 3.61 1.89 -2.52
N GLN A 32 3.44 2.81 -1.58
CA GLN A 32 4.47 3.20 -0.63
C GLN A 32 4.10 2.70 0.75
N VAL A 33 4.83 1.71 1.26
CA VAL A 33 4.74 1.32 2.66
C VAL A 33 5.55 2.32 3.47
N MET A 34 4.84 3.14 4.24
CA MET A 34 5.40 4.23 5.02
C MET A 34 6.10 3.70 6.27
N TRP A 35 6.89 4.53 6.94
CA TRP A 35 7.59 4.14 8.17
C TRP A 35 6.77 4.34 9.44
N LYS A 36 5.63 5.03 9.34
CA LYS A 36 4.67 5.17 10.44
C LYS A 36 3.78 3.93 10.48
N TYR A 37 3.43 3.49 11.67
CA TYR A 37 2.58 2.30 11.88
C TYR A 37 1.63 2.53 13.04
N LEU A 38 0.49 1.85 13.01
CA LEU A 38 -0.64 2.04 13.93
C LEU A 38 -0.23 1.98 15.41
N GLU A 39 0.71 1.10 15.75
CA GLU A 39 1.15 0.88 17.13
C GLU A 39 2.00 2.05 17.69
N GLN A 40 2.34 3.07 16.88
CA GLN A 40 3.00 4.28 17.37
C GLN A 40 2.00 5.22 18.05
N ALA A 41 2.34 5.73 19.23
CA ALA A 41 1.49 6.69 19.97
C ALA A 41 1.17 7.98 19.17
N SER A 42 2.05 8.36 18.23
CA SER A 42 1.87 9.53 17.36
C SER A 42 1.30 9.19 15.98
N PHE A 43 0.73 7.99 15.80
CA PHE A 43 0.09 7.63 14.55
C PHE A 43 -1.15 8.51 14.31
N PRO A 44 -1.37 9.04 13.10
CA PRO A 44 -2.36 10.09 12.88
C PRO A 44 -3.80 9.58 12.77
N LEU A 45 -4.01 8.27 12.60
CA LEU A 45 -5.33 7.65 12.42
C LEU A 45 -5.72 6.84 13.66
N SER A 46 -7.02 6.73 13.92
CA SER A 46 -7.55 5.69 14.80
C SER A 46 -7.44 4.32 14.13
N GLU A 47 -7.57 3.23 14.90
CA GLU A 47 -7.58 1.86 14.38
C GLU A 47 -8.67 1.66 13.31
N GLN A 48 -9.89 2.17 13.56
CA GLN A 48 -10.98 2.10 12.59
C GLN A 48 -10.63 2.86 11.29
N ALA A 49 -10.17 4.12 11.41
CA ALA A 49 -9.83 4.92 10.23
C ALA A 49 -8.64 4.34 9.46
N TYR A 50 -7.71 3.67 10.15
CA TYR A 50 -6.61 2.93 9.54
C TYR A 50 -7.12 1.74 8.72
N LEU A 51 -8.04 0.94 9.25
CA LEU A 51 -8.62 -0.18 8.52
C LEU A 51 -9.44 0.27 7.31
N GLU A 52 -10.24 1.33 7.46
CA GLU A 52 -10.99 1.95 6.36
C GLU A 52 -10.04 2.46 5.26
N HIS A 53 -8.92 3.07 5.64
CA HIS A 53 -7.87 3.50 4.72
C HIS A 53 -7.23 2.31 3.98
N LEU A 54 -6.89 1.23 4.69
CA LEU A 54 -6.37 0.03 4.04
C LEU A 54 -7.38 -0.63 3.11
N GLU A 55 -8.67 -0.64 3.45
CA GLU A 55 -9.74 -1.17 2.60
C GLU A 55 -9.84 -0.35 1.30
N ALA A 56 -9.72 0.97 1.37
CA ALA A 56 -9.69 1.83 0.20
C ALA A 56 -8.47 1.53 -0.70
N VAL A 57 -7.27 1.42 -0.11
CA VAL A 57 -6.05 1.05 -0.85
C VAL A 57 -6.19 -0.33 -1.49
N ALA A 58 -6.68 -1.32 -0.75
CA ALA A 58 -6.90 -2.67 -1.24
C ALA A 58 -7.91 -2.69 -2.40
N SER A 59 -8.98 -1.91 -2.31
CA SER A 59 -9.98 -1.73 -3.37
C SER A 59 -9.35 -1.22 -4.67
N TYR A 60 -8.49 -0.21 -4.61
CA TYR A 60 -7.75 0.26 -5.79
C TYR A 60 -6.82 -0.82 -6.36
N LEU A 61 -6.09 -1.53 -5.50
CA LEU A 61 -5.21 -2.63 -5.93
C LEU A 61 -5.98 -3.75 -6.63
N ASN A 62 -7.19 -4.07 -6.17
CA ASN A 62 -8.08 -5.02 -6.85
C ASN A 62 -8.50 -4.50 -8.22
N ALA A 63 -8.99 -3.25 -8.29
CA ALA A 63 -9.46 -2.64 -9.53
C ALA A 63 -8.36 -2.58 -10.60
N TRP A 64 -7.13 -2.28 -10.20
CA TRP A 64 -5.98 -2.20 -11.10
C TRP A 64 -5.29 -3.54 -11.37
N GLY A 65 -5.72 -4.63 -10.72
CA GLY A 65 -5.06 -5.94 -10.82
C GLY A 65 -3.66 -6.00 -10.21
N GLY A 66 -3.30 -5.05 -9.33
CA GLY A 66 -1.97 -4.92 -8.74
C GLY A 66 -1.70 -5.81 -7.52
N VAL A 67 -2.71 -6.54 -7.02
CA VAL A 67 -2.64 -7.32 -5.77
C VAL A 67 -1.48 -8.32 -5.76
N GLU A 68 -1.37 -9.16 -6.80
CA GLU A 68 -0.35 -10.21 -6.86
C GLU A 68 1.08 -9.63 -6.95
N GLN A 69 1.24 -8.49 -7.63
CA GLN A 69 2.51 -7.79 -7.70
C GLN A 69 2.93 -7.26 -6.32
N VAL A 70 2.01 -6.64 -5.57
CA VAL A 70 2.26 -6.14 -4.22
C VAL A 70 2.63 -7.28 -3.28
N LYS A 71 1.83 -8.36 -3.24
CA LYS A 71 2.11 -9.55 -2.43
C LYS A 71 3.49 -10.13 -2.74
N THR A 72 3.76 -10.34 -4.03
CA THR A 72 5.05 -10.88 -4.50
C THR A 72 6.21 -9.99 -4.08
N PHE A 73 6.10 -8.68 -4.27
CA PHE A 73 7.15 -7.74 -3.91
C PHE A 73 7.41 -7.74 -2.40
N ILE A 74 6.36 -7.64 -1.57
CA ILE A 74 6.49 -7.62 -0.11
C ILE A 74 7.13 -8.92 0.39
N ASN A 75 6.71 -10.07 -0.14
CA ASN A 75 7.27 -11.36 0.26
C ASN A 75 8.78 -11.43 -0.02
N HIS A 76 9.23 -11.00 -1.19
CA HIS A 76 10.62 -11.17 -1.62
C HIS A 76 11.57 -10.03 -1.21
N THR A 77 11.06 -8.82 -0.96
CA THR A 77 11.93 -7.68 -0.64
C THR A 77 12.65 -7.88 0.69
N ARG A 78 13.90 -7.44 0.75
CA ARG A 78 14.66 -7.33 2.01
C ARG A 78 14.58 -5.92 2.60
N ASP A 79 14.01 -4.98 1.85
CA ASP A 79 13.81 -3.62 2.33
C ASP A 79 12.80 -3.59 3.47
N ARG A 80 12.98 -2.62 4.36
CA ARG A 80 12.09 -2.32 5.47
C ARG A 80 11.80 -0.82 5.49
N PRO A 81 10.57 -0.41 5.81
CA PRO A 81 10.29 1.00 6.07
C PRO A 81 11.17 1.50 7.22
N ARG A 82 11.76 2.69 7.05
CA ARG A 82 12.61 3.32 8.07
C ARG A 82 12.37 4.81 8.09
N LEU A 83 12.74 5.50 9.17
CA LEU A 83 12.47 6.93 9.34
C LEU A 83 12.85 7.74 8.07
N GLY A 84 11.85 8.37 7.45
CA GLY A 84 12.00 9.17 6.24
C GLY A 84 12.16 8.40 4.93
N LYS A 85 12.12 7.06 4.93
CA LYS A 85 12.25 6.20 3.74
C LYS A 85 11.16 5.13 3.72
N ALA A 86 10.23 5.28 2.79
CA ALA A 86 9.23 4.28 2.46
C ALA A 86 9.84 3.11 1.64
N VAL A 87 9.20 1.94 1.73
CA VAL A 87 9.38 0.87 0.73
C VAL A 87 8.44 1.18 -0.43
N SER A 88 8.99 1.46 -1.60
CA SER A 88 8.21 1.91 -2.77
C SER A 88 8.11 0.77 -3.79
N ILE A 89 6.89 0.31 -4.02
CA ILE A 89 6.55 -0.77 -4.95
C ILE A 89 5.99 -0.13 -6.22
N PRO A 90 6.73 -0.15 -7.35
CA PRO A 90 6.16 0.29 -8.62
C PRO A 90 5.06 -0.68 -9.04
N LEU A 91 3.89 -0.15 -9.40
CA LEU A 91 2.85 -0.95 -10.03
C LEU A 91 3.03 -0.94 -11.55
N ASP A 92 3.07 -2.12 -12.14
CA ASP A 92 2.97 -2.30 -13.58
C ASP A 92 1.54 -2.66 -13.93
N LEU A 93 0.79 -1.65 -14.34
CA LEU A 93 -0.65 -1.75 -14.54
C LEU A 93 -1.02 -2.12 -16.00
N GLY A 94 -0.01 -2.34 -16.86
CA GLY A 94 -0.20 -2.61 -18.29
C GLY A 94 -1.08 -1.55 -18.98
N GLU A 95 -1.69 -1.92 -20.11
CA GLU A 95 -2.58 -1.02 -20.85
C GLU A 95 -3.95 -0.80 -20.17
N ARG A 96 -4.35 -1.73 -19.28
CA ARG A 96 -5.64 -1.70 -18.54
C ARG A 96 -5.72 -0.57 -17.50
N ALA A 97 -4.59 0.01 -17.09
CA ALA A 97 -4.55 1.15 -16.19
C ALA A 97 -5.22 2.40 -16.77
N SER A 98 -5.19 2.54 -18.09
CA SER A 98 -5.68 3.72 -18.81
C SER A 98 -7.17 3.97 -18.57
N GLU A 99 -7.94 2.90 -18.35
CA GLU A 99 -9.40 2.97 -18.10
C GLU A 99 -9.74 3.54 -16.73
N TRP A 100 -8.82 3.48 -15.77
CA TRP A 100 -9.05 3.89 -14.36
C TRP A 100 -8.28 5.15 -13.97
N ILE A 101 -7.23 5.51 -14.70
CA ILE A 101 -6.41 6.70 -14.45
C ILE A 101 -7.07 7.99 -14.99
N LEU A 102 -8.19 7.87 -15.72
CA LEU A 102 -8.84 9.00 -16.42
C LEU A 102 -9.94 9.74 -15.63
N GLY A 103 -10.09 9.51 -14.33
CA GLY A 103 -11.01 10.28 -13.50
C GLY A 103 -10.58 10.32 -12.03
N ASP A 104 -10.33 11.54 -11.54
CA ASP A 104 -10.22 11.91 -10.13
C ASP A 104 -9.01 11.37 -9.33
N LEU A 105 -7.84 11.93 -9.63
CA LEU A 105 -6.75 12.13 -8.66
C LEU A 105 -6.46 13.63 -8.50
#